data_AF-A0A7J8YS51-F1
#
_entry.id   AF-A0A7J8YS51-F1
#
_cell.length_a   1.000
_cell.length_b   1.000
_cell.length_c   1.000
_cell.angle_alpha   90.00
_cell.angle_beta   90.00
_cell.angle_gamma   90.00
#
_symmetry.space_group_name_H-M   'P 1'
#
loop_
_entity.id
_entity.type
_entity.pdbx_description
1 polymer ?
#
loop_
_entity_poly.entity_id
_entity_poly.type
_entity_poly.pdbx_seq_one_letter_code
_entity_poly.pdbx_strand_id
1 'polypeptide(L)'
;MFRRGVSSCLKYLEAVPWTEEEEEKLRSLFTRFKFDEATSRDMLARLHSQQSTDTLQNLARHLVSSITTCSDANARNELKSLVKGLLCKSSVYEKEQPDINKEDFYAVCQSCMSVLHNLFEEASDAIPHERMTKKEMGKPLIARISKQVDNINFLLEILLDRQMAEEFVDLWVNQGNLLKLHERASPMVRYELSRVSAILFIAMGTRKLHCCSEARSGLLQAWFGPMLLDFGWLQRCRKGLDMKALEEAMGQTLLTLPLKQQYVLFMEWFRCFSRNGSECPNLSKAFQIWWRRSFLRGSETHAVES
;
A
#
# COMPACT_ATOMS: atom_id res chain seq x y z
N MET A 1 50.59 -30.98 14.32
CA MET A 1 50.52 -29.49 14.23
C MET A 1 49.37 -29.00 13.36
N PHE A 2 49.20 -29.50 12.13
CA PHE A 2 48.22 -28.98 11.15
C PHE A 2 46.77 -28.89 11.67
N ARG A 3 46.23 -29.94 12.30
CA ARG A 3 44.86 -29.93 12.87
C ARG A 3 44.61 -28.83 13.92
N ARG A 4 45.63 -28.53 14.72
CA ARG A 4 45.54 -27.49 15.77
C ARG A 4 45.52 -26.09 15.15
N GLY A 5 46.25 -25.89 14.05
CA GLY A 5 46.19 -24.66 13.25
C GLY A 5 44.83 -24.46 12.59
N VAL A 6 44.28 -25.49 11.94
CA VAL A 6 42.94 -25.44 11.35
C VAL A 6 41.86 -25.12 12.41
N SER A 7 41.94 -25.76 13.59
CA SER A 7 41.03 -25.45 14.70
C SER A 7 41.13 -24.00 15.17
N SER A 8 42.35 -23.44 15.28
CA SER A 8 42.53 -22.03 15.60
C SER A 8 41.95 -21.10 14.52
N CYS A 9 42.09 -21.43 13.23
CA CYS A 9 41.51 -20.65 12.15
C CYS A 9 39.97 -20.68 12.17
N LEU A 10 39.36 -21.84 12.44
CA LEU A 10 37.91 -21.95 12.56
C LEU A 10 37.38 -21.14 13.74
N LYS A 11 38.07 -21.15 14.89
CA LYS A 11 37.72 -20.30 16.04
C LYS A 11 37.82 -18.80 15.72
N TYR A 12 38.83 -18.41 14.94
CA TYR A 12 38.92 -17.03 14.49
C TYR A 12 37.76 -16.66 13.57
N LEU A 13 37.45 -17.50 12.57
CA LEU A 13 36.35 -17.27 11.64
C LEU A 13 35.00 -17.23 12.37
N GLU A 14 34.80 -18.10 13.36
CA GLU A 14 33.62 -18.09 14.23
C GLU A 14 33.44 -16.78 15.02
N ALA A 15 34.54 -16.13 15.42
CA ALA A 15 34.49 -14.90 16.21
C ALA A 15 34.34 -13.61 15.38
N VAL A 16 34.69 -13.62 14.10
CA VAL A 16 34.66 -12.40 13.25
C VAL A 16 33.37 -12.29 12.43
N PRO A 17 32.88 -11.06 12.15
CA PRO A 17 31.81 -10.86 11.16
C PRO A 17 32.31 -11.22 9.76
N TRP A 18 31.40 -11.61 8.88
CA TRP A 18 31.71 -11.94 7.49
C TRP A 18 30.95 -10.99 6.56
N THR A 19 31.57 -10.59 5.46
CA THR A 19 30.83 -9.99 4.34
C THR A 19 30.02 -11.06 3.60
N GLU A 20 29.07 -10.66 2.75
CA GLU A 20 28.29 -11.61 1.94
C GLU A 20 29.19 -12.47 1.04
N GLU A 21 30.26 -11.90 0.48
CA GLU A 21 31.22 -12.62 -0.35
C GLU A 21 32.06 -13.61 0.47
N GLU A 22 32.40 -13.25 1.71
CA GLU A 22 33.10 -14.14 2.63
C GLU A 22 32.19 -15.29 3.08
N GLU A 23 30.93 -15.01 3.36
CA GLU A 23 29.93 -16.01 3.73
C GLU A 23 29.72 -17.04 2.60
N GLU A 24 29.64 -16.59 1.35
CA GLU A 24 29.49 -17.48 0.20
C GLU A 24 30.73 -18.35 -0.02
N LYS A 25 31.93 -17.78 0.16
CA LYS A 25 33.18 -18.56 0.15
C LYS A 25 33.17 -19.60 1.27
N LEU A 26 32.75 -19.24 2.47
CA LEU A 26 32.62 -20.18 3.59
C LEU A 26 31.62 -21.29 3.25
N ARG A 27 30.43 -20.97 2.75
CA ARG A 27 29.43 -21.96 2.29
C ARG A 27 30.02 -22.92 1.25
N SER A 28 30.80 -22.42 0.29
CA SER A 28 31.51 -23.24 -0.70
C SER A 28 32.61 -24.13 -0.08
N LEU A 29 33.27 -23.67 1.00
CA LEU A 29 34.30 -24.44 1.69
C LEU A 29 33.68 -25.55 2.54
N PHE A 30 32.61 -25.26 3.28
CA PHE A 30 31.92 -26.23 4.14
C PHE A 30 31.15 -27.31 3.35
N THR A 31 30.78 -27.03 2.09
CA THR A 31 30.22 -28.05 1.19
C THR A 31 31.30 -28.98 0.62
N ARG A 32 32.53 -28.49 0.41
CA ARG A 32 33.64 -29.26 -0.16
C ARG A 32 34.46 -30.04 0.87
N PHE A 33 34.52 -29.56 2.11
CA PHE A 33 35.36 -30.13 3.16
C PHE A 33 34.54 -30.46 4.40
N LYS A 34 34.75 -31.66 4.96
CA LYS A 34 34.17 -32.03 6.25
C LYS A 34 35.10 -31.61 7.39
N PHE A 35 34.60 -30.76 8.25
CA PHE A 35 35.27 -30.36 9.49
C PHE A 35 34.71 -31.15 10.67
N ASP A 36 35.46 -31.19 11.77
CA ASP A 36 34.99 -31.75 13.03
C ASP A 36 33.70 -31.04 13.48
N GLU A 37 32.69 -31.83 13.84
CA GLU A 37 31.33 -31.35 14.13
C GLU A 37 31.29 -30.47 15.38
N ALA A 38 32.13 -30.75 16.39
CA ALA A 38 32.22 -29.93 17.60
C ALA A 38 32.84 -28.56 17.32
N THR A 39 33.76 -28.47 16.36
CA THR A 39 34.48 -27.22 16.03
C THR A 39 33.76 -26.38 14.97
N SER A 40 32.93 -27.01 14.12
CA SER A 40 32.23 -26.35 13.01
C SER A 40 30.77 -25.96 13.30
N ARG A 41 30.20 -26.44 14.41
CA ARG A 41 28.79 -26.25 14.76
C ARG A 41 28.33 -24.79 14.73
N ASP A 42 29.03 -23.92 15.44
CA ASP A 42 28.62 -22.52 15.60
C ASP A 42 28.75 -21.73 14.28
N MET A 43 29.78 -22.05 13.49
CA MET A 43 29.90 -21.52 12.13
C MET A 43 28.79 -21.99 11.20
N LEU A 44 28.47 -23.29 11.22
CA LEU A 44 27.37 -23.85 10.42
C LEU A 44 26.02 -23.26 10.84
N ALA A 45 25.81 -22.96 12.12
CA ALA A 45 24.61 -22.28 12.61
C ALA A 45 24.50 -20.82 12.12
N ARG A 46 25.63 -20.15 11.84
CA ARG A 46 25.66 -18.83 11.19
C ARG A 46 25.43 -18.90 9.68
N LEU A 47 25.97 -19.94 9.02
CA LEU A 47 25.89 -20.11 7.56
C LEU A 47 24.56 -20.69 7.08
N HIS A 48 23.95 -21.56 7.87
CA HIS A 48 22.70 -22.21 7.54
C HIS A 48 21.65 -21.81 8.57
N SER A 49 20.57 -21.19 8.09
CA SER A 49 19.41 -20.94 8.94
C SER A 49 18.83 -22.29 9.38
N GLN A 50 18.90 -22.58 10.68
CA GLN A 50 18.19 -23.71 11.29
C GLN A 50 16.69 -23.42 11.47
N GLN A 51 16.22 -22.24 11.06
CA GLN A 51 14.82 -21.87 11.19
C GLN A 51 14.01 -22.54 10.08
N SER A 52 12.93 -23.20 10.46
CA SER A 52 11.92 -23.72 9.52
C SER A 52 11.45 -22.62 8.57
N THR A 53 11.13 -22.99 7.34
CA THR A 53 10.52 -22.12 6.31
C THR A 53 9.34 -21.31 6.87
N ASP A 54 8.55 -21.90 7.76
CA ASP A 54 7.39 -21.26 8.43
C ASP A 54 7.77 -20.05 9.29
N THR A 55 8.95 -20.05 9.91
CA THR A 55 9.41 -18.95 10.78
C THR A 55 9.81 -17.72 9.96
N LEU A 56 10.40 -17.95 8.79
CA LEU A 56 10.77 -16.91 7.82
C LEU A 56 9.55 -16.34 7.10
N GLN A 57 8.55 -17.17 6.76
CA GLN A 57 7.29 -16.70 6.17
C GLN A 57 6.54 -15.76 7.13
N ASN A 58 6.51 -16.08 8.42
CA ASN A 58 5.87 -15.23 9.43
C ASN A 58 6.65 -13.95 9.76
N LEU A 59 7.94 -13.87 9.43
CA LEU A 59 8.78 -12.72 9.76
C LEU A 59 8.26 -11.43 9.11
N ALA A 60 7.90 -11.49 7.83
CA ALA A 60 7.37 -10.34 7.10
C ALA A 60 6.09 -9.80 7.78
N ARG A 61 5.18 -10.71 8.15
CA ARG A 61 3.97 -10.39 8.92
C ARG A 61 4.30 -9.72 10.25
N HIS A 62 5.23 -10.28 11.01
CA HIS A 62 5.61 -9.75 12.32
C HIS A 62 6.26 -8.36 12.23
N LEU A 63 7.15 -8.14 11.27
CA LEU A 63 7.79 -6.84 11.05
C LEU A 63 6.75 -5.78 10.70
N VAL A 64 5.88 -6.09 9.75
CA VAL A 64 4.83 -5.19 9.29
C VAL A 64 3.82 -4.92 10.41
N SER A 65 3.38 -5.95 11.14
CA SER A 65 2.47 -5.79 12.29
C SER A 65 3.10 -4.98 13.43
N SER A 66 4.41 -5.08 13.65
CA SER A 66 5.12 -4.30 14.67
C SER A 66 5.19 -2.83 14.29
N ILE A 67 5.36 -2.54 13.00
CA ILE A 67 5.36 -1.17 12.47
C ILE A 67 3.98 -0.53 12.61
N THR A 68 2.90 -1.26 12.26
CA THR A 68 1.54 -0.69 12.29
C THR A 68 1.08 -0.38 13.72
N THR A 69 1.52 -1.16 14.71
CA THR A 69 1.23 -0.92 16.13
C THR A 69 2.24 0.00 16.84
N CYS A 70 3.34 0.38 16.16
CA CYS A 70 4.41 1.19 16.74
C CYS A 70 3.92 2.54 17.29
N SER A 71 4.23 2.82 18.56
CA SER A 71 3.78 4.02 19.27
C SER A 71 4.57 5.27 18.93
N ASP A 72 5.89 5.14 18.82
CA ASP A 72 6.80 6.23 18.47
C ASP A 72 6.73 6.55 16.97
N ALA A 73 6.75 7.83 16.61
CA ALA A 73 6.60 8.23 15.21
C ALA A 73 7.93 8.14 14.44
N ASN A 74 9.06 8.44 15.08
CA ASN A 74 10.37 8.46 14.44
C ASN A 74 10.84 7.04 14.18
N ALA A 75 10.81 6.18 15.21
CA ALA A 75 11.13 4.78 15.09
C ALA A 75 10.24 4.08 14.05
N ARG A 76 8.93 4.40 14.02
CA ARG A 76 8.03 3.87 12.99
C ARG A 76 8.47 4.26 11.58
N ASN A 77 8.86 5.52 11.36
CA ASN A 77 9.26 5.99 10.03
C ASN A 77 10.59 5.37 9.57
N GLU A 78 11.57 5.25 10.47
CA GLU A 78 12.83 4.56 10.19
C GLU A 78 12.60 3.07 9.87
N LEU A 79 11.80 2.38 10.69
CA LEU A 79 11.44 0.98 10.46
C LEU A 79 10.63 0.79 9.18
N LYS A 80 9.72 1.73 8.83
CA LYS A 80 9.01 1.71 7.54
C LYS A 80 10.00 1.75 6.38
N SER A 81 10.98 2.65 6.42
CA SER A 81 11.99 2.76 5.36
C SER A 81 12.83 1.47 5.25
N LEU A 82 13.29 0.94 6.38
CA LEU A 82 14.07 -0.30 6.43
C LEU A 82 13.27 -1.49 5.89
N VAL A 83 12.07 -1.73 6.43
CA VAL A 83 11.25 -2.89 6.06
C VAL A 83 10.76 -2.77 4.62
N LYS A 84 10.45 -1.57 4.13
CA LYS A 84 10.18 -1.37 2.69
C LYS A 84 11.38 -1.75 1.84
N GLY A 85 12.59 -1.35 2.22
CA GLY A 85 13.83 -1.73 1.54
C GLY A 85 14.08 -3.23 1.54
N LEU A 86 13.67 -3.97 2.56
CA LEU A 86 13.80 -5.42 2.62
C LEU A 86 12.72 -6.15 1.81
N LEU A 87 11.50 -5.62 1.83
CA LEU A 87 10.33 -6.30 1.28
C LEU A 87 9.98 -5.90 -0.16
N CYS A 88 10.50 -4.81 -0.72
CA CYS A 88 10.24 -4.43 -2.11
C CYS A 88 11.23 -5.10 -3.08
N LYS A 89 10.75 -5.50 -4.27
CA LYS A 89 11.53 -6.08 -5.37
C LYS A 89 12.51 -5.07 -5.99
N SER A 90 12.24 -3.77 -5.85
CA SER A 90 13.14 -2.70 -6.27
C SER A 90 14.35 -2.51 -5.34
N SER A 91 14.56 -3.40 -4.38
CA SER A 91 15.70 -3.32 -3.47
C SER A 91 16.96 -3.82 -4.16
N VAL A 92 18.10 -3.22 -3.82
CA VAL A 92 19.42 -3.47 -4.42
C VAL A 92 19.91 -4.91 -4.19
N TYR A 93 19.23 -5.67 -3.32
CA TYR A 93 19.54 -7.06 -2.98
C TYR A 93 18.81 -8.02 -3.95
N GLU A 94 19.38 -8.21 -5.13
CA GLU A 94 18.86 -8.99 -6.26
C GLU A 94 18.84 -10.53 -6.07
N LYS A 95 19.05 -11.06 -4.85
CA LYS A 95 19.06 -12.52 -4.63
C LYS A 95 17.71 -12.99 -4.09
N GLU A 96 17.21 -14.08 -4.70
CA GLU A 96 16.08 -14.94 -4.28
C GLU A 96 15.32 -14.41 -3.05
N GLN A 97 14.48 -13.40 -3.26
CA GLN A 97 13.69 -12.84 -2.18
C GLN A 97 12.72 -13.90 -1.67
N PRO A 98 12.56 -14.06 -0.34
CA PRO A 98 11.64 -15.05 0.20
C PRO A 98 10.24 -14.81 -0.35
N ASP A 99 9.54 -15.90 -0.69
CA ASP A 99 8.16 -15.84 -1.15
C ASP A 99 7.30 -15.29 -0.01
N ILE A 100 6.71 -14.11 -0.24
CA ILE A 100 5.94 -13.41 0.78
C ILE A 100 4.50 -13.91 0.68
N ASN A 101 4.00 -14.48 1.77
CA ASN A 101 2.62 -14.90 1.88
C ASN A 101 1.68 -13.69 1.80
N LYS A 102 0.82 -13.68 0.78
CA LYS A 102 -0.11 -12.58 0.48
C LYS A 102 -1.15 -12.43 1.58
N GLU A 103 -1.65 -13.55 2.08
CA GLU A 103 -2.70 -13.70 3.09
C GLU A 103 -2.30 -13.03 4.42
N ASP A 104 -1.00 -13.10 4.76
CA ASP A 104 -0.47 -12.47 5.96
C ASP A 104 -0.54 -10.95 5.91
N PHE A 105 -0.22 -10.36 4.75
CA PHE A 105 -0.34 -8.92 4.54
C PHE A 105 -1.79 -8.48 4.60
N TYR A 106 -2.69 -9.26 3.99
CA TYR A 106 -4.12 -8.94 4.02
C TYR A 106 -4.73 -9.05 5.42
N ALA A 107 -4.26 -9.97 6.26
CA ALA A 107 -4.67 -10.00 7.66
C ALA A 107 -4.26 -8.72 8.41
N VAL A 108 -3.07 -8.17 8.13
CA VAL A 108 -2.65 -6.89 8.71
C VAL A 108 -3.46 -5.72 8.11
N CYS A 109 -3.77 -5.74 6.80
CA CYS A 109 -4.65 -4.76 6.17
C CYS A 109 -6.04 -4.75 6.82
N GLN A 110 -6.66 -5.92 7.03
CA GLN A 110 -7.97 -6.04 7.67
C GLN A 110 -7.96 -5.51 9.11
N SER A 111 -6.92 -5.85 9.89
CA SER A 111 -6.73 -5.29 11.23
C SER A 111 -6.62 -3.76 11.17
N CYS A 112 -5.84 -3.24 10.21
CA CYS A 112 -5.69 -1.81 10.02
C CYS A 112 -7.00 -1.11 9.63
N MET A 113 -7.80 -1.74 8.78
CA MET A 113 -9.12 -1.23 8.37
C MET A 113 -10.10 -1.21 9.54
N SER A 114 -10.11 -2.25 10.39
CA SER A 114 -10.94 -2.30 11.60
C SER A 114 -10.59 -1.17 12.58
N VAL A 115 -9.31 -0.91 12.81
CA VAL A 115 -8.85 0.23 13.63
C VAL A 115 -9.29 1.56 13.01
N LEU A 116 -9.13 1.73 11.69
CA LEU A 116 -9.56 2.94 10.99
C LEU A 116 -11.07 3.17 11.14
N HIS A 117 -11.88 2.12 10.98
CA HIS A 117 -13.32 2.18 11.15
C HIS A 117 -13.70 2.68 12.55
N ASN A 118 -13.11 2.09 13.60
CA ASN A 118 -13.37 2.50 14.98
C ASN A 118 -12.97 3.97 15.25
N LEU A 119 -11.87 4.43 14.66
CA LEU A 119 -11.45 5.85 14.78
C LEU A 119 -12.41 6.80 14.05
N PHE A 120 -13.01 6.37 12.93
CA PHE A 120 -14.00 7.16 12.20
C PHE A 120 -15.36 7.21 12.87
N GLU A 121 -15.79 6.11 13.51
CA GLU A 121 -16.95 6.09 14.40
C GLU A 121 -16.76 7.08 15.55
N GLU A 122 -15.59 7.03 16.22
CA GLU A 122 -15.21 7.99 17.28
C GLU A 122 -15.24 9.46 16.79
N ALA A 123 -14.89 9.70 15.53
CA ALA A 123 -14.88 11.05 14.96
C ALA A 123 -16.27 11.55 14.52
N SER A 124 -17.21 10.63 14.29
CA SER A 124 -18.56 10.92 13.79
C SER A 124 -19.58 11.02 14.92
N ASP A 125 -19.35 10.32 16.03
CA ASP A 125 -20.20 10.36 17.22
C ASP A 125 -19.82 11.53 18.15
N ALA A 126 -20.77 12.43 18.42
CA ALA A 126 -20.64 13.50 19.41
C ALA A 126 -20.81 12.99 20.87
N ILE A 127 -20.37 11.76 21.18
CA ILE A 127 -20.59 11.14 22.49
C ILE A 127 -19.39 11.43 23.43
N PRO A 128 -19.61 11.87 24.68
CA PRO A 128 -18.54 12.10 25.65
C PRO A 128 -17.72 10.84 25.92
N HIS A 129 -16.39 10.95 25.82
CA HIS A 129 -15.42 9.89 26.04
C HIS A 129 -15.40 9.38 27.49
N GLU A 130 -16.20 8.35 27.81
CA GLU A 130 -16.10 7.64 29.10
C GLU A 130 -15.37 6.28 29.02
N ARG A 131 -14.96 5.82 27.82
CA ARG A 131 -14.47 4.44 27.65
C ARG A 131 -13.02 4.27 27.17
N MET A 132 -12.18 5.30 27.22
CA MET A 132 -10.77 5.17 26.79
C MET A 132 -9.77 5.22 27.94
N THR A 133 -8.77 4.34 27.86
CA THR A 133 -7.66 4.31 28.83
C THR A 133 -6.80 5.56 28.67
N LYS A 134 -6.34 6.15 29.80
CA LYS A 134 -5.57 7.41 29.87
C LYS A 134 -4.33 7.49 28.95
N LYS A 135 -3.84 6.37 28.41
CA LYS A 135 -2.65 6.28 27.57
C LYS A 135 -2.91 6.63 26.10
N GLU A 136 -4.15 6.47 25.60
CA GLU A 136 -4.53 6.80 24.21
C GLU A 136 -4.97 8.27 24.03
N MET A 137 -5.29 8.95 25.14
CA MET A 137 -5.74 10.35 25.19
C MET A 137 -4.65 11.38 24.83
N GLY A 138 -3.39 10.96 24.65
CA GLY A 138 -2.25 11.88 24.49
C GLY A 138 -2.13 12.53 23.11
N LYS A 139 -2.81 12.00 22.07
CA LYS A 139 -2.76 12.53 20.70
C LYS A 139 -4.17 12.87 20.20
N PRO A 140 -4.36 13.99 19.49
CA PRO A 140 -5.64 14.32 18.86
C PRO A 140 -6.15 13.19 17.97
N LEU A 141 -7.47 12.98 17.93
CA LEU A 141 -8.11 11.93 17.12
C LEU A 141 -7.68 11.97 15.66
N ILE A 142 -7.60 13.17 15.06
CA ILE A 142 -7.11 13.34 13.69
C ILE A 142 -5.68 12.81 13.47
N ALA A 143 -4.80 12.94 14.47
CA ALA A 143 -3.44 12.41 14.38
C ALA A 143 -3.42 10.87 14.47
N ARG A 144 -4.35 10.27 15.21
CA ARG A 144 -4.54 8.81 15.27
C ARG A 144 -5.08 8.28 13.93
N ILE A 145 -6.07 8.96 13.35
CA ILE A 145 -6.61 8.65 12.01
C ILE A 145 -5.52 8.76 10.94
N SER A 146 -4.80 9.89 10.89
CA SER A 146 -3.76 10.13 9.90
C SER A 146 -2.63 9.09 10.01
N LYS A 147 -2.21 8.73 11.24
CA LYS A 147 -1.26 7.63 11.48
C LYS A 147 -1.79 6.31 10.90
N GLN A 148 -3.06 6.01 11.11
CA GLN A 148 -3.64 4.75 10.66
C GLN A 148 -3.78 4.68 9.14
N VAL A 149 -4.13 5.79 8.50
CA VAL A 149 -4.08 5.92 7.04
C VAL A 149 -2.65 5.77 6.51
N ASP A 150 -1.65 6.37 7.17
CA ASP A 150 -0.23 6.19 6.79
C ASP A 150 0.25 4.74 6.93
N ASN A 151 -0.34 3.96 7.85
CA ASN A 151 -0.07 2.53 7.98
C ASN A 151 -0.68 1.73 6.81
N ILE A 152 -1.92 2.05 6.44
CA ILE A 152 -2.59 1.44 5.29
C ILE A 152 -1.86 1.76 3.99
N ASN A 153 -1.47 3.03 3.78
CA ASN A 153 -0.73 3.44 2.59
C ASN A 153 0.64 2.76 2.51
N PHE A 154 1.34 2.60 3.64
CA PHE A 154 2.59 1.84 3.70
C PHE A 154 2.41 0.38 3.28
N LEU A 155 1.36 -0.30 3.76
CA LEU A 155 1.02 -1.66 3.34
C LEU A 155 0.73 -1.72 1.84
N LEU A 156 -0.09 -0.78 1.36
CA LEU A 156 -0.47 -0.70 -0.04
C LEU A 156 0.74 -0.48 -0.96
N GLU A 157 1.72 0.33 -0.55
CA GLU A 157 2.98 0.51 -1.29
C GLU A 157 3.75 -0.81 -1.44
N ILE A 158 3.84 -1.62 -0.38
CA ILE A 158 4.50 -2.94 -0.45
C ILE A 158 3.72 -3.89 -1.37
N LEU A 159 2.39 -3.93 -1.22
CA LEU A 159 1.52 -4.77 -2.06
C LEU A 159 1.61 -4.38 -3.55
N LEU A 160 1.68 -3.08 -3.86
CA LEU A 160 1.81 -2.59 -5.22
C LEU A 160 3.14 -2.98 -5.85
N ASP A 161 4.24 -2.80 -5.11
CA ASP A 161 5.58 -3.19 -5.58
C ASP A 161 5.68 -4.70 -5.83
N ARG A 162 5.05 -5.50 -4.96
CA ARG A 162 4.98 -6.95 -5.09
C ARG A 162 3.97 -7.44 -6.15
N GLN A 163 3.17 -6.55 -6.74
CA GLN A 163 2.06 -6.87 -7.65
C GLN A 163 0.97 -7.75 -7.02
N MET A 164 0.68 -7.54 -5.73
CA MET A 164 -0.31 -8.30 -4.95
C MET A 164 -1.50 -7.47 -4.50
N ALA A 165 -1.61 -6.21 -4.93
CA ALA A 165 -2.59 -5.24 -4.43
C ALA A 165 -4.01 -5.35 -5.02
N GLU A 166 -4.28 -6.31 -5.91
CA GLU A 166 -5.60 -6.44 -6.55
C GLU A 166 -6.73 -6.63 -5.52
N GLU A 167 -6.60 -7.60 -4.60
CA GLU A 167 -7.60 -7.88 -3.56
C GLU A 167 -7.76 -6.72 -2.55
N PHE A 168 -6.78 -5.83 -2.45
CA PHE A 168 -6.92 -4.63 -1.62
C PHE A 168 -7.98 -3.70 -2.20
N VAL A 169 -8.14 -3.67 -3.53
CA VAL A 169 -9.21 -2.89 -4.17
C VAL A 169 -10.56 -3.40 -3.69
N ASP A 170 -10.78 -4.71 -3.67
CA ASP A 170 -12.03 -5.30 -3.20
C ASP A 170 -12.27 -5.02 -1.72
N LEU A 171 -11.23 -5.12 -0.89
CA LEU A 171 -11.32 -4.74 0.52
C LEU A 171 -11.72 -3.27 0.69
N TRP A 172 -11.17 -2.37 -0.12
CA TRP A 172 -11.41 -0.93 -0.03
C TRP A 172 -12.76 -0.50 -0.62
N VAL A 173 -13.20 -1.14 -1.71
CA VAL A 173 -14.51 -0.90 -2.33
C VAL A 173 -15.64 -1.31 -1.40
N ASN A 174 -15.48 -2.41 -0.67
CA ASN A 174 -16.50 -2.96 0.22
C ASN A 174 -16.59 -2.26 1.60
N GLN A 175 -16.24 -0.97 1.67
CA GLN A 175 -16.26 -0.17 2.91
C GLN A 175 -17.52 0.68 3.06
N GLY A 176 -18.70 0.07 2.89
CA GLY A 176 -19.99 0.78 2.92
C GLY A 176 -20.28 1.55 4.21
N ASN A 177 -19.84 1.05 5.37
CA ASN A 177 -19.98 1.78 6.63
C ASN A 177 -19.05 2.99 6.69
N LEU A 178 -17.81 2.85 6.22
CA LEU A 178 -16.85 3.94 6.20
C LEU A 178 -17.29 5.08 5.28
N LEU A 179 -17.96 4.76 4.16
CA LEU A 179 -18.61 5.75 3.29
C LEU A 179 -19.72 6.52 4.02
N LYS A 180 -20.55 5.86 4.83
CA LYS A 180 -21.58 6.54 5.65
C LYS A 180 -20.97 7.46 6.71
N LEU A 181 -19.84 7.07 7.30
CA LEU A 181 -19.10 7.90 8.24
C LEU A 181 -18.44 9.08 7.52
N HIS A 182 -17.89 8.86 6.33
CA HIS A 182 -17.31 9.91 5.48
C HIS A 182 -18.28 11.05 5.20
N GLU A 183 -19.54 10.73 4.89
CA GLU A 183 -20.60 11.72 4.63
C GLU A 183 -20.87 12.66 5.82
N ARG A 184 -20.70 12.16 7.05
CA ARG A 184 -20.97 12.90 8.30
C ARG A 184 -19.72 13.58 8.87
N ALA A 185 -18.55 13.06 8.51
CA ALA A 185 -17.29 13.55 9.02
C ALA A 185 -16.93 14.94 8.48
N SER A 186 -16.18 15.70 9.29
CA SER A 186 -15.66 16.99 8.86
C SER A 186 -14.70 16.83 7.67
N PRO A 187 -14.53 17.86 6.81
CA PRO A 187 -13.60 17.81 5.69
C PRO A 187 -12.17 17.41 6.09
N MET A 188 -11.71 17.88 7.25
CA MET A 188 -10.39 17.56 7.81
C MET A 188 -10.23 16.08 8.19
N VAL A 189 -11.31 15.37 8.51
CA VAL A 189 -11.25 13.95 8.85
C VAL A 189 -11.41 13.10 7.60
N ARG A 190 -12.44 13.40 6.80
CA ARG A 190 -12.83 12.56 5.66
C ARG A 190 -11.80 12.55 4.52
N TYR A 191 -11.04 13.63 4.32
CA TYR A 191 -9.96 13.65 3.32
C TYR A 191 -8.86 12.61 3.60
N GLU A 192 -8.69 12.18 4.86
CA GLU A 192 -7.73 11.12 5.20
C GLU A 192 -8.10 9.79 4.51
N LEU A 193 -9.40 9.48 4.34
CA LEU A 193 -9.83 8.32 3.56
C LEU A 193 -9.52 8.50 2.08
N SER A 194 -9.79 9.70 1.56
CA SER A 194 -9.53 10.06 0.17
C SER A 194 -8.05 9.94 -0.20
N ARG A 195 -7.12 10.02 0.76
CA ARG A 195 -5.69 9.72 0.52
C ARG A 195 -5.44 8.26 0.12
N VAL A 196 -6.16 7.30 0.70
CA VAL A 196 -6.03 5.87 0.32
C VAL A 196 -6.56 5.67 -1.10
N SER A 197 -7.75 6.19 -1.39
CA SER A 197 -8.36 6.16 -2.73
C SER A 197 -7.47 6.83 -3.78
N ALA A 198 -6.81 7.94 -3.44
CA ALA A 198 -5.89 8.62 -4.34
C ALA A 198 -4.72 7.73 -4.77
N ILE A 199 -4.12 6.97 -3.85
CA ILE A 199 -3.04 6.03 -4.17
C ILE A 199 -3.55 4.92 -5.10
N LEU A 200 -4.75 4.38 -4.86
CA LEU A 200 -5.35 3.37 -5.73
C LEU A 200 -5.62 3.91 -7.14
N PHE A 201 -6.18 5.11 -7.26
CA PHE A 201 -6.38 5.75 -8.56
C PHE A 201 -5.05 5.94 -9.29
N ILE A 202 -4.04 6.51 -8.64
CA ILE A 202 -2.70 6.70 -9.22
C ILE A 202 -2.12 5.36 -9.67
N ALA A 203 -2.15 4.34 -8.83
CA ALA A 203 -1.61 3.03 -9.15
C ALA A 203 -2.31 2.40 -10.37
N MET A 204 -3.63 2.54 -10.46
CA MET A 204 -4.44 2.02 -11.56
C MET A 204 -4.18 2.78 -12.87
N GLY A 205 -4.18 4.12 -12.83
CA GLY A 205 -3.92 4.96 -14.00
C GLY A 205 -2.48 4.88 -14.51
N THR A 206 -1.52 4.62 -13.63
CA THR A 206 -0.10 4.37 -13.98
C THR A 206 0.18 2.91 -14.35
N ARG A 207 -0.84 2.04 -14.35
CA ARG A 207 -0.72 0.59 -14.66
C ARG A 207 0.20 -0.18 -13.71
N LYS A 208 0.42 0.33 -12.51
CA LYS A 208 1.07 -0.41 -11.40
C LYS A 208 0.12 -1.37 -10.71
N LEU A 209 -1.19 -1.13 -10.85
CA LEU A 209 -2.26 -1.96 -10.34
C LEU A 209 -3.14 -2.45 -11.49
N HIS A 210 -3.22 -3.76 -11.66
CA HIS A 210 -4.12 -4.42 -12.60
C HIS A 210 -5.24 -5.07 -11.81
N CYS A 211 -6.49 -4.82 -12.19
CA CYS A 211 -7.66 -5.46 -11.59
C CYS A 211 -8.77 -5.63 -12.61
N CYS A 212 -9.69 -6.55 -12.32
CA CYS A 212 -10.85 -6.85 -13.16
C CYS A 212 -11.76 -5.62 -13.39
N SER A 213 -12.65 -5.70 -14.37
CA SER A 213 -13.53 -4.57 -14.71
C SER A 213 -14.48 -4.21 -13.56
N GLU A 214 -14.87 -5.21 -12.78
CA GLU A 214 -15.77 -5.13 -11.65
C GLU A 214 -15.13 -4.34 -10.51
N ALA A 215 -13.89 -4.66 -10.13
CA ALA A 215 -13.13 -3.93 -9.11
C ALA A 215 -12.90 -2.46 -9.50
N ARG A 216 -12.54 -2.20 -10.78
CA ARG A 216 -12.38 -0.84 -11.31
C ARG A 216 -13.67 -0.03 -11.26
N SER A 217 -14.77 -0.64 -11.68
CA SER A 217 -16.10 -0.01 -11.64
C SER A 217 -16.53 0.24 -10.19
N GLY A 218 -16.33 -0.73 -9.30
CA GLY A 218 -16.62 -0.61 -7.87
C GLY A 218 -15.85 0.53 -7.20
N LEU A 219 -14.55 0.67 -7.50
CA LEU A 219 -13.74 1.77 -6.98
C LEU A 219 -14.29 3.13 -7.39
N LEU A 220 -14.64 3.31 -8.67
CA LEU A 220 -15.24 4.55 -9.14
C LEU A 220 -16.63 4.79 -8.54
N GLN A 221 -17.48 3.76 -8.45
CA GLN A 221 -18.81 3.90 -7.85
C GLN A 221 -18.76 4.28 -6.37
N ALA A 222 -17.85 3.67 -5.60
CA ALA A 222 -17.74 3.92 -4.17
C ALA A 222 -17.00 5.23 -3.86
N TRP A 223 -15.90 5.53 -4.55
CA TRP A 223 -14.94 6.53 -4.11
C TRP A 223 -14.78 7.74 -5.05
N PHE A 224 -15.38 7.75 -6.24
CA PHE A 224 -15.29 8.92 -7.13
C PHE A 224 -15.95 10.17 -6.51
N GLY A 225 -17.19 10.06 -6.04
CA GLY A 225 -17.89 11.15 -5.35
C GLY A 225 -17.13 11.70 -4.14
N PRO A 226 -16.70 10.84 -3.18
CA PRO A 226 -15.82 11.24 -2.08
C PRO A 226 -14.55 11.97 -2.53
N MET A 227 -13.89 11.47 -3.59
CA MET A 227 -12.71 12.12 -4.16
C MET A 227 -13.02 13.51 -4.72
N LEU A 228 -14.15 13.69 -5.41
CA LEU A 228 -14.58 14.99 -5.92
C LEU A 228 -14.84 15.98 -4.78
N LEU A 229 -15.47 15.52 -3.69
CA LEU A 229 -15.81 16.35 -2.52
C LEU A 229 -14.57 16.81 -1.73
N ASP A 230 -13.56 15.94 -1.63
CA ASP A 230 -12.38 16.18 -0.80
C ASP A 230 -11.18 16.71 -1.58
N PHE A 231 -11.28 16.87 -2.89
CA PHE A 231 -10.14 17.19 -3.75
C PHE A 231 -9.45 18.51 -3.35
N GLY A 232 -10.23 19.54 -3.00
CA GLY A 232 -9.67 20.79 -2.46
C GLY A 232 -8.84 20.59 -1.19
N TRP A 233 -9.17 19.62 -0.33
CA TRP A 233 -8.35 19.27 0.83
C TRP A 233 -7.12 18.46 0.45
N LEU A 234 -7.23 17.52 -0.49
CA LEU A 234 -6.08 16.80 -1.04
C LEU A 234 -5.05 17.76 -1.66
N GLN A 235 -5.51 18.80 -2.37
CA GLN A 235 -4.63 19.82 -2.94
C GLN A 235 -3.87 20.64 -1.88
N ARG A 236 -4.56 21.01 -0.80
CA ARG A 236 -4.00 21.80 0.32
C ARG A 236 -3.08 20.96 1.20
N CYS A 237 -3.45 19.70 1.45
CA CYS A 237 -2.78 18.78 2.36
C CYS A 237 -2.34 17.51 1.62
N ARG A 238 -1.41 17.67 0.67
CA ARG A 238 -1.01 16.59 -0.25
C ARG A 238 -0.41 15.36 0.41
N LYS A 239 0.33 15.53 1.52
CA LYS A 239 0.99 14.43 2.25
C LYS A 239 1.79 13.47 1.33
N GLY A 240 2.50 14.03 0.35
CA GLY A 240 3.29 13.28 -0.63
C GLY A 240 2.55 12.87 -1.92
N LEU A 241 1.26 13.18 -2.06
CA LEU A 241 0.49 12.91 -3.27
C LEU A 241 0.90 13.85 -4.43
N ASP A 242 1.11 13.26 -5.60
CA ASP A 242 1.20 13.98 -6.87
C ASP A 242 -0.21 14.23 -7.42
N MET A 243 -0.67 15.47 -7.26
CA MET A 243 -2.02 15.87 -7.67
C MET A 243 -2.23 15.82 -9.18
N LYS A 244 -1.20 16.07 -9.99
CA LYS A 244 -1.33 15.98 -11.46
C LYS A 244 -1.44 14.52 -11.89
N ALA A 245 -0.63 13.65 -11.30
CA ALA A 245 -0.72 12.21 -11.53
C ALA A 245 -2.10 11.69 -11.11
N LEU A 246 -2.66 12.18 -9.99
CA LEU A 246 -3.99 11.82 -9.54
C LEU A 246 -5.09 12.22 -10.54
N GLU A 247 -5.10 13.46 -11.02
CA GLU A 247 -6.10 13.93 -12.00
C GLU A 247 -6.06 13.11 -13.29
N GLU A 248 -4.86 12.90 -13.85
CA GLU A 248 -4.69 12.07 -15.05
C GLU A 248 -5.14 10.64 -14.78
N ALA A 249 -4.76 10.07 -13.64
CA ALA A 249 -5.07 8.68 -13.29
C ALA A 249 -6.57 8.45 -13.06
N MET A 250 -7.27 9.38 -12.41
CA MET A 250 -8.73 9.34 -12.29
C MET A 250 -9.39 9.36 -13.66
N GLY A 251 -8.95 10.25 -14.56
CA GLY A 251 -9.45 10.35 -15.93
C GLY A 251 -9.19 9.08 -16.75
N GLN A 252 -7.98 8.52 -16.69
CA GLN A 252 -7.62 7.28 -17.39
C GLN A 252 -8.43 6.10 -16.86
N THR A 253 -8.58 5.99 -15.54
CA THR A 253 -9.37 4.92 -14.92
C THR A 253 -10.83 4.98 -15.36
N LEU A 254 -11.43 6.17 -15.35
CA LEU A 254 -12.80 6.41 -15.83
C LEU A 254 -12.96 6.00 -17.30
N LEU A 255 -12.01 6.35 -18.16
CA LEU A 255 -12.00 5.99 -19.58
C LEU A 255 -11.91 4.48 -19.85
N THR A 256 -11.61 3.67 -18.84
CA THR A 256 -11.57 2.21 -18.96
C THR A 256 -12.93 1.52 -18.74
N LEU A 257 -13.95 2.25 -18.29
CA LEU A 257 -15.30 1.72 -18.05
C LEU A 257 -16.14 1.66 -19.33
N PRO A 258 -17.29 0.95 -19.35
CA PRO A 258 -18.26 1.06 -20.43
C PRO A 258 -18.83 2.48 -20.59
N LEU A 259 -19.12 2.92 -21.82
CA LEU A 259 -19.56 4.30 -22.14
C LEU A 259 -20.74 4.80 -21.29
N LYS A 260 -21.70 3.93 -20.98
CA LYS A 260 -22.85 4.27 -20.12
C LYS A 260 -22.41 4.69 -18.71
N GLN A 261 -21.44 3.98 -18.13
CA GLN A 261 -20.88 4.32 -16.81
C GLN A 261 -20.02 5.58 -16.89
N GLN A 262 -19.22 5.72 -17.97
CA GLN A 262 -18.43 6.93 -18.20
C GLN A 262 -19.31 8.18 -18.22
N TYR A 263 -20.45 8.14 -18.92
CA TYR A 263 -21.41 9.25 -18.99
C TYR A 263 -21.84 9.70 -17.58
N VAL A 264 -22.27 8.77 -16.73
CA VAL A 264 -22.76 9.10 -15.37
C VAL A 264 -21.68 9.82 -14.56
N LEU A 265 -20.45 9.28 -14.54
CA LEU A 265 -19.34 9.84 -13.78
C LEU A 265 -18.86 11.18 -14.35
N PHE A 266 -18.80 11.33 -15.68
CA PHE A 266 -18.44 12.62 -16.30
C PHE A 266 -19.48 13.70 -16.04
N MET A 267 -20.78 13.36 -16.00
CA MET A 267 -21.82 14.33 -15.67
C MET A 267 -21.78 14.73 -14.18
N GLU A 268 -21.45 13.79 -13.29
CA GLU A 268 -21.21 14.09 -11.87
C GLU A 268 -20.01 15.03 -11.70
N TRP A 269 -18.88 14.69 -12.34
CA TRP A 269 -17.69 15.54 -12.37
C TRP A 269 -17.99 16.94 -12.92
N PHE A 270 -18.68 17.04 -14.06
CA PHE A 270 -18.99 18.32 -14.69
C PHE A 270 -19.81 19.22 -13.76
N ARG A 271 -20.79 18.65 -13.05
CA ARG A 271 -21.59 19.34 -12.04
C ARG A 271 -20.76 19.78 -10.83
N CYS A 272 -19.80 18.95 -10.40
CA CYS A 272 -18.90 19.31 -9.31
C CYS A 272 -17.95 20.44 -9.72
N PHE A 273 -17.31 20.30 -10.88
CA PHE A 273 -16.33 21.26 -11.41
C PHE A 273 -16.96 22.63 -11.66
N SER A 274 -18.20 22.69 -12.16
CA SER A 274 -18.90 23.96 -12.38
C SER A 274 -19.21 24.72 -11.07
N ARG A 275 -19.31 24.00 -9.94
CA ARG A 275 -19.58 24.60 -8.62
C ARG A 275 -18.31 24.96 -7.86
N ASN A 276 -17.27 24.12 -7.97
CA ASN A 276 -16.10 24.17 -7.10
C ASN A 276 -14.82 24.61 -7.82
N GLY A 277 -14.84 24.74 -9.15
CA GLY A 277 -13.70 25.19 -9.94
C GLY A 277 -12.44 24.35 -9.72
N SER A 278 -11.33 25.00 -9.40
CA SER A 278 -10.03 24.35 -9.19
C SER A 278 -9.97 23.45 -7.96
N GLU A 279 -10.95 23.49 -7.06
CA GLU A 279 -11.07 22.56 -5.92
C GLU A 279 -11.69 21.20 -6.31
N CYS A 280 -11.95 20.98 -7.60
CA CYS A 280 -12.37 19.71 -8.20
C CYS A 280 -11.27 19.21 -9.15
N PRO A 281 -11.04 17.88 -9.31
CA PRO A 281 -10.00 17.38 -10.21
C PRO A 281 -10.25 17.83 -11.65
N ASN A 282 -9.21 18.22 -12.36
CA ASN A 282 -9.31 18.58 -13.76
C ASN A 282 -9.31 17.35 -14.68
N LEU A 283 -10.50 16.83 -15.01
CA LEU A 283 -10.67 15.69 -15.91
C LEU A 283 -10.92 16.10 -17.38
N SER A 284 -10.63 17.36 -17.75
CA SER A 284 -10.98 17.91 -19.07
C SER A 284 -10.44 17.09 -20.24
N LYS A 285 -9.20 16.60 -20.13
CA LYS A 285 -8.57 15.75 -21.15
C LYS A 285 -9.33 14.44 -21.34
N ALA A 286 -9.68 13.77 -20.24
CA ALA A 286 -10.45 12.53 -20.28
C ALA A 286 -11.86 12.76 -20.81
N PHE A 287 -12.51 13.85 -20.40
CA PHE A 287 -13.82 14.25 -20.91
C PHE A 287 -13.80 14.47 -22.43
N GLN A 288 -12.80 15.17 -22.97
CA GLN A 288 -12.66 15.38 -24.42
C GLN A 288 -12.47 14.05 -25.18
N ILE A 289 -11.70 13.11 -24.63
CA ILE A 289 -11.52 11.78 -25.22
C ILE A 289 -12.85 11.03 -25.27
N TRP A 290 -13.58 11.00 -24.15
CA TRP A 290 -14.89 10.37 -24.06
C TRP A 290 -15.92 11.01 -25.00
N TRP A 291 -15.95 12.35 -25.06
CA TRP A 291 -16.83 13.09 -25.97
C TRP A 291 -16.63 12.65 -27.41
N ARG A 292 -15.39 12.69 -27.92
CA ARG A 292 -15.08 12.23 -29.29
C ARG A 292 -15.54 10.79 -29.52
N ARG A 293 -15.24 9.88 -28.59
CA ARG A 293 -15.64 8.45 -28.68
C ARG A 293 -17.16 8.24 -28.71
N SER A 294 -17.91 9.12 -28.05
CA SER A 294 -19.37 8.99 -27.94
C SER A 294 -20.09 9.38 -29.23
N PHE A 295 -19.52 10.27 -30.05
CA PHE A 295 -20.14 10.76 -31.29
C PHE A 295 -19.55 10.16 -32.57
N LEU A 296 -18.36 9.54 -32.53
CA LEU A 296 -17.72 8.96 -33.72
C LEU A 296 -18.47 7.77 -34.36
N ARG A 297 -19.43 7.14 -33.67
CA ARG A 297 -20.24 6.03 -34.23
C ARG A 297 -21.60 6.48 -34.82
N GLY A 298 -21.98 7.74 -34.68
CA GLY A 298 -23.23 8.27 -35.26
C GLY A 298 -23.13 8.68 -36.72
N SER A 299 -21.91 8.84 -37.26
CA SER A 299 -21.68 9.33 -38.62
C SER A 299 -21.47 8.23 -39.67
N GLU A 300 -21.20 6.99 -39.28
CA GLU A 300 -20.94 5.89 -40.24
C GLU A 300 -22.21 5.12 -40.62
N THR A 301 -23.32 5.26 -39.88
CA THR A 301 -24.58 4.53 -40.13
C THR A 301 -25.57 5.26 -41.04
N HIS A 302 -25.27 6.50 -41.46
CA HIS A 302 -26.12 7.27 -42.39
C HIS A 302 -25.48 7.50 -43.77
N ALA A 303 -24.33 6.90 -44.07
CA ALA A 303 -23.61 7.11 -45.34
C ALA A 303 -23.72 5.92 -46.32
N VAL A 304 -24.50 4.89 -46.01
CA VAL A 304 -24.78 3.76 -46.91
C VAL A 304 -26.29 3.64 -47.06
N GLU A 305 -26.88 4.58 -47.80
CA GLU A 305 -28.15 4.45 -48.53
C GLU A 305 -28.44 5.81 -49.20
N SER A 306 -27.80 6.03 -50.36
CA SER A 306 -28.22 6.99 -51.39
C SER A 306 -27.66 6.54 -52.73
#